data_AF-A0A9X4BDV5-F1
#
_entry.id   AF-A0A9X4BDV5-F1
#
_cell.length_a   1.000
_cell.length_b   1.000
_cell.length_c   1.000
_cell.angle_alpha   90.00
_cell.angle_beta   90.00
_cell.angle_gamma   90.00
#
_symmetry.space_group_name_H-M   'P 1'
#
loop_
_entity.id
_entity.type
_entity.pdbx_description
1 polymer ?
#
loop_
_entity_poly.entity_id
_entity_poly.type
_entity_poly.pdbx_seq_one_letter_code
_entity_poly.pdbx_strand_id
1 'polypeptide(L)'
;MKNVGILAAMTLAEVGPASDVKVFFNVVLSLLENGTNGSKYPWVMEKLYRGSLAYDDLSKVKNELDSIKNEFSAILPDNIEWSSFGIDKNHSRLNFEGRSLFSVFERFFKAFDEALECTEVYYQSFNEYIPVRVGFTDAPHYIDDVNRTSEQYNALGPNDEPFWLQ
;
A
#
# COMPACT_ATOMS: atom_id res chain seq x y z
N MET A 1 9.29 -8.13 -10.41
CA MET A 1 7.84 -7.84 -10.50
C MET A 1 7.64 -6.34 -10.30
N LYS A 2 6.61 -5.74 -10.90
CA LYS A 2 6.37 -4.31 -10.70
C LYS A 2 5.90 -4.02 -9.29
N ASN A 3 6.48 -3.03 -8.62
CA ASN A 3 5.96 -2.55 -7.35
C ASN A 3 4.78 -1.63 -7.58
N VAL A 4 3.86 -1.69 -6.63
CA VAL A 4 2.65 -0.88 -6.56
C VAL A 4 2.49 -0.32 -5.16
N GLY A 5 1.66 0.71 -5.06
CA GLY A 5 1.41 1.42 -3.84
C GLY A 5 0.18 2.31 -3.97
N ILE A 6 -0.02 3.17 -2.97
CA ILE A 6 -1.09 4.15 -2.99
C ILE A 6 -0.54 5.47 -3.53
N LEU A 7 -1.16 5.96 -4.61
CA LEU A 7 -0.86 7.24 -5.23
C LEU A 7 -1.90 8.25 -4.75
N ALA A 8 -1.45 9.38 -4.22
CA ALA A 8 -2.32 10.42 -3.69
C ALA A 8 -1.60 11.76 -3.67
N ALA A 9 -2.20 12.80 -4.26
CA ALA A 9 -1.61 14.15 -4.30
C ALA A 9 -0.09 14.15 -4.64
N MET A 10 0.75 14.49 -3.68
CA MET A 10 2.22 14.53 -3.78
C MET A 10 2.92 13.30 -3.16
N THR A 11 2.16 12.25 -2.83
CA THR A 11 2.62 11.04 -2.16
C THR A 11 2.52 9.82 -3.08
N LEU A 12 3.58 9.01 -3.02
CA LEU A 12 3.66 7.67 -3.60
C LEU A 12 4.10 6.73 -2.47
N ALA A 13 3.12 6.08 -1.84
CA ALA A 13 3.36 5.20 -0.70
C ALA A 13 3.49 3.75 -1.19
N GLU A 14 4.72 3.29 -1.37
CA GLU A 14 5.00 1.93 -1.88
C GLU A 14 4.59 0.83 -0.89
N VAL A 15 3.75 -0.08 -1.37
CA VAL A 15 3.34 -1.27 -0.60
C VAL A 15 4.23 -2.47 -0.92
N GLY A 16 4.53 -2.71 -2.20
CA GLY A 16 5.36 -3.83 -2.64
C GLY A 16 4.93 -4.39 -4.00
N PRO A 17 5.34 -5.61 -4.35
CA PRO A 17 4.96 -6.27 -5.60
C PRO A 17 3.44 -6.28 -5.82
N ALA A 18 3.01 -6.18 -7.08
CA ALA A 18 1.59 -6.28 -7.44
C ALA A 18 0.91 -7.58 -6.92
N SER A 19 1.66 -8.66 -6.76
CA SER A 19 1.18 -9.92 -6.16
C SER A 19 0.77 -9.74 -4.70
N ASP A 20 1.51 -8.96 -3.92
CA ASP A 20 1.25 -8.74 -2.49
C ASP A 20 -0.02 -7.92 -2.30
N VAL A 21 -0.18 -6.85 -3.09
CA VAL A 21 -1.40 -6.03 -3.07
C VAL A 21 -2.60 -6.83 -3.55
N LYS A 22 -2.46 -7.64 -4.61
CA LYS A 22 -3.53 -8.54 -5.06
C LYS A 22 -3.95 -9.51 -3.96
N VAL A 23 -2.99 -10.06 -3.20
CA VAL A 23 -3.31 -11.02 -2.16
C VAL A 23 -4.11 -10.41 -1.02
N PHE A 24 -3.85 -9.15 -0.66
CA PHE A 24 -4.66 -8.42 0.33
C PHE A 24 -6.15 -8.49 -0.02
N PHE A 25 -6.52 -8.10 -1.24
CA PHE A 25 -7.92 -8.14 -1.69
C PHE A 25 -8.47 -9.56 -1.75
N ASN A 26 -7.68 -10.54 -2.20
CA ASN A 26 -8.14 -11.93 -2.23
C ASN A 26 -8.39 -12.51 -0.83
N VAL A 27 -7.56 -12.14 0.16
CA VAL A 27 -7.75 -12.55 1.55
C VAL A 27 -9.00 -11.90 2.15
N VAL A 28 -9.25 -10.61 1.87
CA VAL A 28 -10.51 -9.95 2.25
C VAL A 28 -11.71 -10.66 1.64
N LEU A 29 -11.68 -10.91 0.32
CA LEU A 29 -12.74 -11.62 -0.40
C LEU A 29 -13.03 -12.99 0.21
N SER A 30 -11.98 -13.78 0.47
CA SER A 30 -12.12 -15.15 0.93
C SER A 30 -12.54 -15.24 2.39
N LEU A 31 -11.97 -14.41 3.28
CA LEU A 31 -12.15 -14.57 4.73
C LEU A 31 -13.27 -13.70 5.29
N LEU A 32 -13.50 -12.52 4.70
CA LEU A 32 -14.40 -11.53 5.29
C LEU A 32 -15.67 -11.30 4.45
N GLU A 33 -15.67 -11.69 3.17
CA GLU A 33 -16.81 -11.53 2.25
C GLU A 33 -17.41 -12.85 1.74
N ASN A 34 -16.95 -13.99 2.26
CA ASN A 34 -17.41 -15.33 1.86
C ASN A 34 -17.42 -15.55 0.34
N GLY A 35 -16.44 -14.97 -0.38
CA GLY A 35 -16.30 -15.10 -1.83
C GLY A 35 -17.20 -14.19 -2.67
N THR A 36 -18.06 -13.37 -2.07
CA THR A 36 -18.92 -12.42 -2.80
C THR A 36 -18.33 -11.02 -2.74
N ASN A 37 -17.69 -10.60 -3.82
CA ASN A 37 -16.96 -9.32 -3.91
C ASN A 37 -17.84 -8.11 -3.57
N GLY A 38 -17.42 -7.31 -2.60
CA GLY A 38 -18.10 -6.10 -2.16
C GLY A 38 -19.36 -6.35 -1.33
N SER A 39 -19.58 -7.57 -0.84
CA SER A 39 -20.74 -7.90 0.01
C SER A 39 -20.66 -7.27 1.40
N LYS A 40 -19.45 -7.01 1.90
CA LYS A 40 -19.21 -6.37 3.20
C LYS A 40 -18.41 -5.06 3.06
N TYR A 41 -17.48 -5.01 2.10
CA TYR A 41 -16.57 -3.87 1.89
C TYR A 41 -16.60 -3.36 0.45
N PRO A 42 -17.76 -2.87 -0.04
CA PRO A 42 -17.91 -2.45 -1.44
C PRO A 42 -16.95 -1.34 -1.86
N TRP A 43 -16.57 -0.41 -0.96
CA TRP A 43 -15.68 0.68 -1.36
C TRP A 43 -14.24 0.24 -1.51
N VAL A 44 -13.73 -0.61 -0.62
CA VAL A 44 -12.39 -1.21 -0.74
C VAL A 44 -12.34 -2.15 -1.95
N MET A 45 -13.31 -3.05 -2.06
CA MET A 45 -13.28 -4.16 -3.02
C MET A 45 -13.69 -3.76 -4.44
N GLU A 46 -14.39 -2.64 -4.61
CA GLU A 46 -14.79 -2.16 -5.93
C GLU A 46 -14.14 -0.84 -6.34
N LYS A 47 -14.05 0.15 -5.44
CA LYS A 47 -13.53 1.48 -5.78
C LYS A 47 -12.02 1.54 -5.63
N LEU A 48 -11.48 1.14 -4.47
CA LEU A 48 -10.04 1.17 -4.25
C LEU A 48 -9.30 0.12 -5.10
N TYR A 49 -9.87 -1.08 -5.23
CA TYR A 49 -9.23 -2.19 -5.98
C TYR A 49 -8.88 -1.85 -7.43
N ARG A 50 -9.77 -1.14 -8.15
CA ARG A 50 -9.67 -0.94 -9.60
C ARG A 50 -9.95 0.49 -10.09
N GLY A 51 -10.22 1.42 -9.18
CA GLY A 51 -10.65 2.78 -9.51
C GLY A 51 -9.77 3.87 -8.92
N SER A 52 -10.12 5.11 -9.27
CA SER A 52 -9.64 6.32 -8.61
C SER A 52 -10.75 6.84 -7.71
N LEU A 53 -10.46 7.01 -6.42
CA LEU A 53 -11.46 7.40 -5.43
C LEU A 53 -11.93 8.84 -5.68
N ALA A 54 -13.25 9.06 -5.58
CA ALA A 54 -13.77 10.41 -5.40
C ALA A 54 -13.47 10.89 -3.97
N TYR A 55 -13.40 12.21 -3.75
CA TYR A 55 -13.14 12.78 -2.44
C TYR A 55 -14.14 12.28 -1.38
N ASP A 56 -15.42 12.26 -1.74
CA ASP A 56 -16.52 11.80 -0.85
C ASP A 56 -16.47 10.29 -0.53
N ASP A 57 -15.70 9.50 -1.28
CA ASP A 57 -15.53 8.07 -1.03
C ASP A 57 -14.36 7.78 -0.07
N LEU A 58 -13.45 8.73 0.17
CA LEU A 58 -12.27 8.53 1.01
C LEU A 58 -12.63 8.09 2.43
N SER A 59 -13.58 8.79 3.07
CA SER A 59 -14.04 8.47 4.42
C SER A 59 -14.66 7.06 4.49
N LYS A 60 -15.37 6.64 3.43
CA LYS A 60 -16.02 5.33 3.39
C LYS A 60 -14.99 4.21 3.21
N VAL A 61 -14.00 4.40 2.34
CA VAL A 61 -12.88 3.47 2.18
C VAL A 61 -12.07 3.36 3.47
N LYS A 62 -11.79 4.49 4.13
CA LYS A 62 -11.09 4.51 5.43
C LYS A 62 -11.83 3.69 6.49
N ASN A 63 -13.13 3.91 6.63
CA ASN A 63 -13.97 3.16 7.58
C ASN A 63 -13.96 1.65 7.29
N GLU A 64 -14.04 1.26 6.03
CA GLU A 64 -13.95 -0.16 5.64
C GLU A 64 -12.56 -0.74 5.93
N LEU A 65 -11.47 -0.01 5.63
CA LEU A 65 -10.12 -0.45 5.94
C LEU A 65 -9.88 -0.58 7.45
N ASP A 66 -10.44 0.31 8.27
CA ASP A 66 -10.39 0.20 9.74
C ASP A 66 -11.16 -1.03 10.24
N SER A 67 -12.31 -1.32 9.65
CA SER A 67 -13.04 -2.56 9.92
C SER A 67 -12.23 -3.80 9.54
N ILE A 68 -11.64 -3.82 8.33
CA ILE A 68 -10.77 -4.93 7.88
C ILE A 68 -9.57 -5.09 8.80
N LYS A 69 -8.92 -4.00 9.19
CA LYS A 69 -7.80 -3.98 10.14
C LYS A 69 -8.18 -4.64 11.47
N ASN A 70 -9.35 -4.32 12.01
CA ASN A 70 -9.83 -4.91 13.26
C ASN A 70 -10.07 -6.42 13.12
N GLU A 71 -10.71 -6.87 12.04
CA GLU A 71 -10.93 -8.29 11.76
C GLU A 71 -9.59 -9.03 11.59
N PHE A 72 -8.68 -8.46 10.79
CA PHE A 72 -7.35 -9.03 10.52
C PHE A 72 -6.44 -9.08 11.76
N SER A 73 -6.68 -8.23 12.75
CA SER A 73 -5.94 -8.27 14.02
C SER A 73 -6.22 -9.54 14.83
N ALA A 74 -7.36 -10.20 14.60
CA ALA A 74 -7.75 -11.43 15.30
C ALA A 74 -7.35 -12.73 14.57
N ILE A 75 -6.83 -12.64 13.34
CA ILE A 75 -6.56 -13.81 12.48
C ILE A 75 -5.06 -14.08 12.43
N LEU A 76 -4.64 -15.28 12.85
CA LEU A 76 -3.24 -15.72 12.78
C LEU A 76 -2.86 -16.09 11.33
N PRO A 77 -1.69 -15.65 10.83
CA PRO A 77 -1.25 -15.97 9.48
C PRO A 77 -0.93 -17.46 9.26
N ASP A 78 -0.65 -18.20 10.32
CA ASP A 78 -0.44 -19.65 10.27
C ASP A 78 -1.69 -20.42 9.85
N ASN A 79 -2.88 -19.83 10.02
CA ASN A 79 -4.14 -20.42 9.57
C ASN A 79 -4.39 -20.22 8.07
N ILE A 80 -3.51 -19.52 7.36
CA ILE A 80 -3.69 -19.16 5.95
C ILE A 80 -2.80 -20.04 5.06
N GLU A 81 -3.42 -20.74 4.12
CA GLU A 81 -2.70 -21.48 3.09
C GLU A 81 -2.28 -20.53 1.95
N TRP A 82 -1.17 -19.83 2.15
CA TRP A 82 -0.69 -18.76 1.26
C TRP A 82 -0.51 -19.17 -0.21
N SER A 83 -0.17 -20.43 -0.48
CA SER A 83 -0.04 -20.96 -1.84
C SER A 83 -1.35 -20.93 -2.63
N SER A 84 -2.50 -21.14 -1.99
CA SER A 84 -3.82 -21.01 -2.65
C SER A 84 -4.09 -19.61 -3.18
N PHE A 85 -3.45 -18.61 -2.59
CA PHE A 85 -3.54 -17.22 -3.04
C PHE A 85 -2.45 -16.83 -4.06
N GLY A 86 -1.61 -17.79 -4.49
CA GLY A 86 -0.58 -17.57 -5.50
C GLY A 86 0.64 -16.78 -5.00
N ILE A 87 0.90 -16.79 -3.68
CA ILE A 87 2.06 -16.11 -3.10
C ILE A 87 3.31 -16.96 -3.23
N ASP A 88 4.33 -16.36 -3.85
CA ASP A 88 5.71 -16.82 -3.74
C ASP A 88 6.42 -16.04 -2.63
N LYS A 89 6.67 -16.71 -1.50
CA LYS A 89 7.31 -16.10 -0.33
C LYS A 89 8.71 -15.54 -0.62
N ASN A 90 9.42 -16.07 -1.63
CA ASN A 90 10.77 -15.60 -1.97
C ASN A 90 10.76 -14.25 -2.69
N HIS A 91 9.64 -13.87 -3.30
CA HIS A 91 9.50 -12.63 -4.05
C HIS A 91 8.42 -11.70 -3.48
N SER A 92 7.88 -12.04 -2.31
CA SER A 92 6.93 -11.23 -1.56
C SER A 92 7.67 -10.35 -0.56
N ARG A 93 7.08 -9.19 -0.24
CA ARG A 93 7.52 -8.27 0.82
C ARG A 93 6.53 -8.21 1.98
N LEU A 94 5.59 -9.16 2.05
CA LEU A 94 4.69 -9.34 3.17
C LEU A 94 5.42 -9.85 4.41
N ASN A 95 4.97 -9.42 5.59
CA ASN A 95 5.55 -9.84 6.86
C ASN A 95 4.91 -11.14 7.37
N PHE A 96 5.37 -12.29 6.88
CA PHE A 96 4.85 -13.60 7.30
C PHE A 96 5.19 -13.98 8.74
N GLU A 97 6.12 -13.28 9.40
CA GLU A 97 6.47 -13.47 10.82
C GLU A 97 5.53 -12.70 11.76
N GLY A 98 4.62 -11.90 11.20
CA GLY A 98 3.60 -11.18 11.94
C GLY A 98 2.72 -12.10 12.78
N ARG A 99 2.20 -11.62 13.92
CA ARG A 99 1.30 -12.37 14.79
C ARG A 99 -0.19 -12.17 14.46
N SER A 100 -0.48 -11.53 13.34
CA SER A 100 -1.83 -11.28 12.83
C SER A 100 -1.81 -10.95 11.34
N LEU A 101 -2.92 -11.12 10.64
CA LEU A 101 -3.06 -10.62 9.27
C LEU A 101 -2.89 -9.10 9.19
N PHE A 102 -3.24 -8.37 10.25
CA PHE A 102 -2.95 -6.94 10.31
C PHE A 102 -1.45 -6.69 10.16
N SER A 103 -0.61 -7.39 10.93
CA SER A 103 0.86 -7.25 10.82
C SER A 103 1.42 -7.73 9.48
N VAL A 104 0.80 -8.72 8.83
CA VAL A 104 1.21 -9.15 7.47
C VAL A 104 1.00 -8.03 6.45
N PHE A 105 -0.14 -7.33 6.55
CA PHE A 105 -0.57 -6.30 5.60
C PHE A 105 -0.37 -4.86 6.10
N GLU A 106 0.41 -4.65 7.15
CA GLU A 106 0.59 -3.34 7.80
C GLU A 106 0.98 -2.24 6.81
N ARG A 107 1.86 -2.57 5.85
CA ARG A 107 2.30 -1.65 4.79
C ARG A 107 1.15 -1.12 3.95
N PHE A 108 0.14 -1.94 3.66
CA PHE A 108 -1.02 -1.51 2.87
C PHE A 108 -1.87 -0.51 3.66
N PHE A 109 -2.17 -0.81 4.92
CA PHE A 109 -2.94 0.10 5.79
C PHE A 109 -2.21 1.44 5.98
N LYS A 110 -0.91 1.38 6.32
CA LYS A 110 -0.09 2.56 6.51
C LYS A 110 -0.01 3.42 5.23
N ALA A 111 0.18 2.79 4.07
CA ALA A 111 0.22 3.51 2.80
C ALA A 111 -1.10 4.24 2.48
N PHE A 112 -2.25 3.67 2.87
CA PHE A 112 -3.53 4.35 2.69
C PHE A 112 -3.71 5.50 3.70
N ASP A 113 -3.32 5.31 4.97
CA ASP A 113 -3.38 6.36 6.00
C ASP A 113 -2.50 7.57 5.59
N GLU A 114 -1.27 7.34 5.15
CA GLU A 114 -0.36 8.38 4.64
C GLU A 114 -0.93 9.11 3.42
N ALA A 115 -1.51 8.36 2.48
CA ALA A 115 -2.17 8.92 1.31
C ALA A 115 -3.36 9.82 1.69
N LEU A 116 -4.16 9.40 2.67
CA LEU A 116 -5.31 10.16 3.14
C LEU A 116 -4.88 11.47 3.81
N GLU A 117 -3.92 11.42 4.74
CA GLU A 117 -3.35 12.60 5.39
C GLU A 117 -2.79 13.58 4.36
N CYS A 118 -2.00 13.09 3.40
CA CYS A 118 -1.44 13.91 2.33
C CYS A 118 -2.54 14.56 1.47
N THR A 119 -3.57 13.80 1.10
CA THR A 119 -4.70 14.31 0.33
C THR A 119 -5.47 15.39 1.07
N GLU A 120 -5.71 15.22 2.38
CA GLU A 120 -6.39 16.23 3.19
C GLU A 120 -5.60 17.55 3.28
N VAL A 121 -4.30 17.46 3.58
CA VAL A 121 -3.41 18.64 3.63
C VAL A 121 -3.36 19.34 2.27
N TYR A 122 -3.25 18.58 1.18
CA TYR A 122 -3.21 19.13 -0.17
C TYR A 122 -4.53 19.83 -0.51
N TYR A 123 -5.67 19.18 -0.25
CA TYR A 123 -6.98 19.76 -0.52
C TYR A 123 -7.21 21.06 0.26
N GLN A 124 -6.84 21.10 1.54
CA GLN A 124 -6.95 22.31 2.37
C GLN A 124 -6.05 23.45 1.89
N SER A 125 -4.86 23.12 1.37
CA SER A 125 -3.86 24.11 0.95
C SER A 125 -4.15 24.69 -0.43
N PHE A 126 -4.66 23.86 -1.35
CA PHE A 126 -4.79 24.22 -2.77
C PHE A 126 -6.23 24.26 -3.27
N ASN A 127 -7.21 23.80 -2.47
CA ASN A 127 -8.62 23.63 -2.88
C ASN A 127 -8.77 22.80 -4.17
N GLU A 128 -7.84 21.86 -4.37
CA GLU A 128 -7.78 20.96 -5.51
C GLU A 128 -7.71 19.51 -5.01
N TYR A 129 -8.49 18.64 -5.62
CA TYR A 129 -8.50 17.22 -5.27
C TYR A 129 -7.78 16.39 -6.31
N ILE A 130 -6.71 15.70 -5.88
CA ILE A 130 -6.02 14.69 -6.67
C ILE A 130 -6.50 13.31 -6.21
N PRO A 131 -7.09 12.49 -7.11
CA PRO A 131 -7.66 11.19 -6.73
C PRO A 131 -6.66 10.20 -6.14
N VAL A 132 -7.07 9.56 -5.04
CA VAL A 132 -6.34 8.43 -4.42
C VAL A 132 -6.60 7.15 -5.21
N ARG A 133 -5.56 6.37 -5.51
CA ARG A 133 -5.67 5.09 -6.24
C ARG A 133 -4.50 4.15 -5.97
N VAL A 134 -4.68 2.85 -6.21
CA VAL A 134 -3.56 1.91 -6.34
C VAL A 134 -2.89 2.12 -7.70
N GLY A 135 -1.56 2.20 -7.74
CA GLY A 135 -0.81 2.38 -8.99
C GLY A 135 0.65 1.94 -8.90
N PHE A 136 1.38 2.01 -10.02
CA PHE A 136 2.79 1.62 -10.09
C PHE A 136 3.68 2.58 -9.32
N THR A 137 4.68 2.03 -8.63
CA THR A 137 5.63 2.82 -7.82
C THR A 137 7.06 2.75 -8.33
N ASP A 138 7.36 1.85 -9.27
CA ASP A 138 8.69 1.73 -9.87
C ASP A 138 9.06 3.02 -10.63
N ALA A 139 9.77 3.93 -9.96
CA ALA A 139 10.43 5.08 -10.54
C ALA A 139 11.95 4.82 -10.50
N PRO A 140 12.61 4.50 -11.63
CA PRO A 140 13.94 3.89 -11.62
C PRO A 140 14.98 4.65 -10.80
N HIS A 141 15.08 5.98 -10.96
CA HIS A 141 16.12 6.78 -10.29
C HIS A 141 15.67 7.39 -8.95
N TYR A 142 14.36 7.63 -8.79
CA TYR A 142 13.83 8.19 -7.53
C TYR A 142 13.89 7.18 -6.38
N ILE A 143 13.62 5.90 -6.67
CA ILE A 143 13.75 4.83 -5.67
C ILE A 143 15.21 4.67 -5.23
N ASP A 144 16.15 4.75 -6.16
CA ASP A 144 17.58 4.66 -5.86
C ASP A 144 18.03 5.80 -4.93
N ASP A 145 17.52 7.01 -5.15
CA ASP A 145 17.83 8.16 -4.31
C ASP A 145 17.17 8.12 -2.93
N VAL A 146 15.93 7.63 -2.81
CA VAL A 146 15.24 7.45 -1.53
C VAL A 146 15.89 6.38 -0.64
N ASN A 147 16.45 5.32 -1.22
CA ASN A 147 17.03 4.20 -0.47
C ASN A 147 18.50 4.41 -0.04
N ARG A 148 19.14 5.50 -0.47
CA ARG A 148 20.54 5.78 -0.16
C ARG A 148 20.69 6.45 1.20
N THR A 149 21.57 5.94 2.07
CA THR A 149 21.68 6.44 3.46
C THR A 149 22.37 7.79 3.55
N SER A 150 22.14 8.50 4.65
CA SER A 150 22.84 9.76 4.93
C SER A 150 24.36 9.55 5.05
N GLU A 151 24.85 8.42 5.57
CA GLU A 151 26.28 8.10 5.60
C GLU A 151 26.86 7.98 4.20
N GLN A 152 26.12 7.41 3.24
CA GLN A 152 26.56 7.30 1.84
C GLN A 152 26.64 8.68 1.18
N TYR A 153 25.64 9.54 1.40
CA TYR A 153 25.67 10.95 0.95
C TYR A 153 26.82 11.73 1.58
N ASN A 154 27.05 11.55 2.87
CA ASN A 154 28.09 12.27 3.62
C ASN A 154 29.49 11.70 3.36
N ALA A 155 29.61 10.51 2.76
CA ALA A 155 30.88 9.90 2.37
C ALA A 155 31.41 10.44 1.03
N LEU A 156 30.60 11.19 0.27
CA LEU A 156 31.06 11.86 -0.95
C LEU A 156 32.19 12.83 -0.63
N GLY A 157 33.35 12.59 -1.22
CA GLY A 157 34.52 13.44 -1.12
C GLY A 157 34.37 14.74 -1.94
N PRO A 158 35.28 15.71 -1.77
CA PRO A 158 35.20 17.01 -2.43
C PRO A 158 35.21 16.97 -3.97
N ASN A 159 35.63 15.85 -4.55
CA ASN A 159 35.75 15.64 -5.99
C ASN A 159 34.81 14.54 -6.52
N ASP A 160 33.98 13.94 -5.66
CA ASP A 160 33.03 12.91 -6.10
C ASP A 160 31.80 13.58 -6.70
N GLU A 161 31.28 13.01 -7.79
CA GLU A 161 30.01 13.44 -8.34
C GLU A 161 28.87 13.05 -7.39
N PRO A 162 27.92 13.95 -7.09
CA PRO A 162 26.78 13.62 -6.26
C PRO A 162 25.94 12.54 -6.95
N PHE A 163 25.29 11.68 -6.16
CA PHE A 163 24.60 10.50 -6.69
C PHE A 163 23.52 10.78 -7.73
N TRP A 164 22.89 11.96 -7.72
CA TRP A 164 21.89 12.36 -8.72
C TRP A 164 22.51 12.83 -10.05
N LEU A 165 23.84 12.91 -10.15
CA LEU A 165 24.60 13.18 -11.37
C LEU A 165 25.31 11.94 -11.94
N GLN A 166 25.21 10.79 -11.26
CA GLN A 166 25.81 9.52 -11.68
C GLN A 166 24.92 8.72 -12.63
#